data_AF-A0A8H7RFS2-F1
#
_entry.id   AF-A0A8H7RFS2-F1
#
_cell.length_a   1.000
_cell.length_b   1.000
_cell.length_c   1.000
_cell.angle_alpha   90.00
_cell.angle_beta   90.00
_cell.angle_gamma   90.00
#
_symmetry.space_group_name_H-M   'P 1'
#
loop_
_entity.id
_entity.type
_entity.pdbx_description
1 polymer ?
#
loop_
_entity_poly.entity_id
_entity_poly.type
_entity_poly.pdbx_seq_one_letter_code
_entity_poly.pdbx_strand_id
1 'polypeptide(L)'
;MESHKGILKNTCQPKDTHKLKWDENKLKETEKLKEQVTMKVDEPNTPYVRYNSDLDEVTNWQDLPENIRAAHEEPEDFCLDDDDMGGQSVNKISFARKRHEEFERKRAQHYGHTADIVFHPKE
;
A
#
# COMPACT_ATOMS: atom_id res chain seq x y z
N MET A 1 -42.41 -18.69 23.90
CA MET A 1 -41.49 -18.28 22.82
C MET A 1 -41.09 -16.85 23.11
N GLU A 2 -39.80 -16.62 23.40
CA GLU A 2 -39.26 -15.28 23.66
C GLU A 2 -39.28 -14.47 22.35
N SER A 3 -39.95 -13.32 22.33
CA SER A 3 -39.94 -12.44 21.15
C SER A 3 -38.72 -11.52 21.23
N HIS A 4 -37.84 -11.58 20.23
CA HIS A 4 -36.66 -10.73 20.18
C HIS A 4 -37.06 -9.26 19.92
N LYS A 5 -36.61 -8.37 20.79
CA LYS A 5 -36.85 -6.92 20.66
C LYS A 5 -36.08 -6.36 19.46
N GLY A 6 -36.77 -5.65 18.57
CA GLY A 6 -36.16 -4.98 17.42
C GLY A 6 -35.39 -3.71 17.80
N ILE A 7 -34.51 -3.25 16.90
CA ILE A 7 -33.65 -2.07 17.13
C ILE A 7 -34.19 -0.76 16.52
N LEU A 8 -35.33 -0.79 15.81
CA LEU A 8 -35.93 0.39 15.21
C LEU A 8 -36.54 1.30 16.30
N LYS A 9 -35.88 2.42 16.60
CA LYS A 9 -36.33 3.40 17.60
C LYS A 9 -36.87 4.66 16.91
N ASN A 10 -38.13 4.62 16.50
CA ASN A 10 -38.83 5.81 15.97
C ASN A 10 -39.56 6.61 17.07
N THR A 11 -39.46 6.17 18.33
CA THR A 11 -40.14 6.81 19.46
C THR A 11 -39.20 7.77 20.18
N CYS A 12 -39.73 8.94 20.56
CA CYS A 12 -39.03 9.97 21.31
C CYS A 12 -38.76 9.48 22.75
N GLN A 13 -37.71 8.68 22.93
CA GLN A 13 -37.20 8.29 24.24
C GLN A 13 -36.28 9.39 24.76
N PRO A 14 -36.22 9.63 26.09
CA PRO A 14 -35.24 10.54 26.66
C PRO A 14 -33.84 10.11 26.20
N LYS A 15 -33.10 11.04 25.60
CA LYS A 15 -31.77 10.79 25.05
C LYS A 15 -30.82 10.54 26.20
N ASP A 16 -30.66 9.29 26.62
CA ASP A 16 -29.51 8.90 27.42
C ASP A 16 -28.26 9.32 26.66
N THR A 17 -27.33 10.00 27.34
CA THR A 17 -26.11 10.57 26.76
C THR A 17 -25.07 9.48 26.49
N HIS A 18 -25.47 8.47 25.71
CA HIS A 18 -24.55 7.45 25.23
C HIS A 18 -23.56 8.09 24.26
N LYS A 19 -22.34 8.30 24.75
CA LYS A 19 -21.19 8.71 23.93
C LYS A 19 -20.59 7.50 23.23
N LEU A 20 -20.21 7.68 21.97
CA LEU A 20 -19.41 6.71 21.24
C LEU A 20 -18.11 6.42 22.00
N LYS A 21 -17.80 5.14 22.22
CA LYS A 21 -16.54 4.68 22.82
C LYS A 21 -15.92 3.64 21.90
N TRP A 22 -14.63 3.78 21.65
CA TRP A 22 -13.86 2.77 20.95
C TRP A 22 -13.41 1.67 21.91
N ASP A 23 -13.33 0.44 21.42
CA ASP A 23 -12.74 -0.67 22.14
C ASP A 23 -11.24 -0.71 21.86
N GLU A 24 -10.48 -0.10 22.77
CA GLU A 24 -9.02 0.01 22.67
C GLU A 24 -8.31 -1.36 22.67
N ASN A 25 -8.91 -2.41 23.25
CA ASN A 25 -8.32 -3.75 23.24
C ASN A 25 -8.41 -4.35 21.84
N LYS A 26 -9.58 -4.24 21.20
CA LYS A 26 -9.79 -4.72 19.84
C LYS A 26 -8.91 -4.00 18.82
N LEU A 27 -8.68 -2.69 19.01
CA LEU A 27 -7.76 -1.94 18.14
C LEU A 27 -6.32 -2.48 18.24
N LYS A 28 -5.81 -2.71 19.46
CA LYS A 28 -4.46 -3.24 19.68
C LYS A 28 -4.25 -4.65 19.09
N GLU A 29 -5.27 -5.49 19.13
CA GLU A 29 -5.20 -6.83 18.53
C GLU A 29 -4.98 -6.77 17.02
N THR A 30 -5.68 -5.86 16.33
CA THR A 30 -5.54 -5.70 14.87
C THR A 30 -4.20 -5.11 14.46
N GLU A 31 -3.56 -4.30 15.31
CA GLU A 31 -2.23 -3.74 15.07
C GLU A 31 -1.14 -4.82 15.15
N LYS A 32 -1.19 -5.67 16.17
CA LYS A 32 -0.25 -6.80 16.33
C LYS A 32 -0.28 -7.78 15.17
N LEU A 33 -1.46 -8.03 14.62
CA LEU A 33 -1.61 -8.92 13.46
C LEU A 33 -0.86 -8.37 12.24
N LYS A 34 -0.91 -7.05 12.00
CA LYS A 34 -0.21 -6.42 10.86
C LYS A 34 1.30 -6.61 10.93
N GLU A 35 1.89 -6.62 12.12
CA GLU A 35 3.33 -6.86 12.30
C GLU A 35 3.73 -8.32 12.04
N GLN A 36 2.81 -9.26 12.30
CA GLN A 36 3.07 -10.70 12.16
C GLN A 36 2.88 -11.22 10.73
N VAL A 37 2.12 -10.52 9.88
CA VAL A 37 1.99 -10.86 8.46
C VAL A 37 3.25 -10.42 7.70
N THR A 38 4.30 -11.23 7.78
CA THR A 38 5.43 -11.16 6.85
C THR A 38 5.27 -12.26 5.81
N MET A 39 5.07 -11.89 4.54
CA MET A 39 5.03 -12.87 3.46
C MET A 39 6.42 -13.50 3.28
N LYS A 40 6.47 -14.81 3.03
CA LYS A 40 7.70 -15.44 2.53
C LYS A 40 7.86 -15.01 1.08
N VAL A 41 8.99 -14.38 0.77
CA VAL A 41 9.34 -14.08 -0.62
C VAL A 41 9.87 -15.38 -1.21
N ASP A 42 9.06 -16.02 -2.05
CA ASP A 42 9.42 -17.25 -2.77
C ASP A 42 10.28 -16.97 -4.02
N GLU A 43 10.68 -15.72 -4.24
CA GLU A 43 11.52 -15.35 -5.37
C GLU A 43 12.90 -16.00 -5.26
N PRO A 44 13.45 -16.54 -6.36
CA PRO A 44 14.78 -17.11 -6.37
C PRO A 44 15.81 -16.02 -6.05
N ASN A 45 16.86 -16.37 -5.32
CA ASN A 45 17.92 -15.43 -4.94
C ASN A 45 18.47 -14.69 -6.17
N THR A 46 18.41 -13.36 -6.16
CA THR A 46 18.97 -12.53 -7.22
C THR A 46 20.47 -12.80 -7.35
N PRO A 47 20.98 -13.24 -8.52
CA PRO A 47 22.38 -13.52 -8.71
C PRO A 47 23.25 -12.27 -8.48
N TYR A 48 24.39 -12.44 -7.80
CA TYR A 48 25.30 -11.34 -7.49
C TYR A 48 26.41 -11.22 -8.55
N VAL A 49 26.68 -10.00 -9.03
CA VAL A 49 27.74 -9.70 -10.00
C VAL A 49 29.04 -9.39 -9.27
N ARG A 50 30.14 -10.06 -9.64
CA ARG A 50 31.48 -9.86 -9.05
C ARG A 50 32.39 -9.13 -10.04
N TYR A 51 32.69 -7.88 -9.74
CA TYR A 51 33.52 -7.01 -10.57
C TYR A 51 34.94 -6.87 -10.01
N ASN A 52 35.93 -6.87 -10.90
CA ASN A 52 37.31 -6.55 -10.60
C ASN A 52 37.65 -5.14 -11.12
N SER A 53 37.97 -4.22 -10.23
CA SER A 53 38.24 -2.81 -10.55
C SER A 53 39.53 -2.56 -11.30
N ASP A 54 40.54 -3.42 -11.10
CA ASP A 54 41.86 -3.20 -11.70
C ASP A 54 41.87 -3.55 -13.19
N LEU A 55 41.00 -4.49 -13.59
CA LEU A 55 40.91 -5.03 -14.95
C LEU A 55 39.66 -4.59 -15.68
N ASP A 56 38.74 -3.88 -15.00
CA ASP A 56 37.45 -3.46 -15.54
C ASP A 56 36.63 -4.63 -16.13
N GLU A 57 36.60 -5.75 -15.40
CA GLU A 57 36.00 -7.01 -15.87
C GLU A 57 35.11 -7.70 -14.82
N VAL A 58 34.03 -8.32 -15.28
CA VAL A 58 33.15 -9.16 -14.45
C VAL A 58 33.70 -10.57 -14.35
N THR A 59 34.19 -10.94 -13.16
CA THR A 59 34.88 -12.21 -12.89
C THR A 59 33.99 -13.45 -12.93
N ASN A 60 32.68 -13.31 -12.71
CA ASN A 60 31.72 -14.42 -12.67
C ASN A 60 30.73 -14.39 -13.83
N TRP A 61 31.14 -13.85 -14.98
CA TRP A 61 30.25 -13.67 -16.13
C TRP A 61 29.58 -14.99 -16.56
N GLN A 62 30.32 -16.10 -16.57
CA GLN A 62 29.79 -17.42 -16.95
C GLN A 62 28.78 -18.00 -15.95
N ASP A 63 28.81 -17.58 -14.69
CA ASP A 63 27.93 -18.11 -13.62
C ASP A 63 26.61 -17.33 -13.50
N LEU A 64 26.47 -16.19 -14.21
CA LEU A 64 25.24 -15.40 -14.22
C LEU A 64 24.18 -16.03 -15.14
N PRO A 65 22.90 -16.00 -14.76
CA PRO A 65 21.83 -16.49 -15.62
C PRO A 65 21.73 -15.68 -16.92
N GLU A 66 21.21 -16.34 -17.95
CA GLU A 66 21.21 -15.84 -19.33
C GLU A 66 20.43 -14.53 -19.50
N ASN A 67 19.36 -14.32 -18.73
CA ASN A 67 18.60 -13.07 -18.72
C ASN A 67 19.43 -11.84 -18.28
N ILE A 68 20.40 -12.02 -17.38
CA ILE A 68 21.31 -10.94 -16.96
C ILE A 68 22.39 -10.70 -18.01
N ARG A 69 22.89 -11.77 -18.65
CA ARG A 69 23.90 -11.67 -19.72
C ARG A 69 23.34 -11.04 -21.00
N ALA A 70 22.08 -11.30 -21.32
CA ALA A 70 21.41 -10.77 -22.50
C ALA A 70 21.12 -9.25 -22.41
N ALA A 71 21.12 -8.67 -21.20
CA ALA A 71 20.88 -7.23 -20.99
C ALA A 71 22.05 -6.32 -21.44
N HIS A 72 23.15 -6.89 -21.94
CA HIS A 72 24.25 -6.14 -22.58
C HIS A 72 23.98 -5.83 -24.07
N GLU A 73 22.93 -6.39 -24.68
CA GLU A 73 22.39 -5.84 -25.93
C GLU A 73 21.64 -4.54 -25.60
N GLU A 74 22.05 -3.42 -26.20
CA GLU A 74 21.44 -2.11 -25.95
C GLU A 74 19.91 -2.20 -26.11
N PRO A 75 19.13 -2.02 -25.02
CA PRO A 75 17.70 -1.91 -25.14
C PRO A 75 17.36 -0.57 -25.80
N GLU A 76 16.42 -0.57 -26.75
CA GLU A 76 15.88 0.66 -27.33
C GLU A 76 15.31 1.57 -26.23
N ASP A 77 15.85 2.79 -26.14
CA ASP A 77 15.43 3.96 -25.36
C ASP A 77 14.45 3.69 -24.19
N PHE A 78 14.99 3.21 -23.07
CA PHE A 78 14.26 3.14 -21.80
C PHE A 78 14.31 4.50 -21.09
N CYS A 79 13.33 5.38 -21.35
CA CYS A 79 13.18 6.62 -20.59
C CYS A 79 12.79 6.29 -19.13
N LEU A 80 13.73 6.50 -18.19
CA LEU A 80 13.48 6.39 -16.75
C LEU A 80 12.78 7.66 -16.26
N ASP A 81 11.60 7.52 -15.67
CA ASP A 81 10.99 8.57 -14.85
C ASP A 81 11.76 8.67 -13.51
N ASP A 82 12.49 9.77 -13.33
CA ASP A 82 13.48 10.05 -12.27
C ASP A 82 12.89 10.30 -10.85
N ASP A 83 12.37 9.29 -10.14
CA ASP A 83 11.85 9.54 -8.78
C ASP A 83 11.98 8.37 -7.76
N ASP A 84 13.18 7.84 -7.48
CA ASP A 84 13.43 7.20 -6.16
C ASP A 84 14.93 6.97 -5.82
N MET A 85 15.53 7.82 -4.97
CA MET A 85 16.82 7.54 -4.30
C MET A 85 16.89 8.14 -2.87
N GLY A 86 16.65 7.30 -1.85
CA GLY A 86 17.42 7.17 -0.59
C GLY A 86 17.48 8.28 0.50
N GLY A 87 17.11 7.94 1.75
CA GLY A 87 17.58 8.61 2.98
C GLY A 87 16.80 8.19 4.26
N GLN A 88 17.42 8.14 5.44
CA GLN A 88 16.93 7.43 6.63
C GLN A 88 16.16 8.29 7.67
N SER A 89 15.22 7.61 8.36
CA SER A 89 14.43 7.94 9.56
C SER A 89 13.46 9.13 9.53
N VAL A 90 13.87 10.35 9.17
CA VAL A 90 12.96 11.50 8.95
C VAL A 90 12.07 11.26 7.73
N ASN A 91 12.58 10.43 6.82
CA ASN A 91 11.94 10.03 5.59
C ASN A 91 10.80 9.02 5.76
N LYS A 92 10.70 8.30 6.88
CA LYS A 92 9.57 7.36 7.06
C LYS A 92 8.25 8.10 7.27
N ILE A 93 8.28 9.20 8.02
CA ILE A 93 7.10 10.04 8.27
C ILE A 93 6.71 10.77 6.99
N SER A 94 7.68 11.34 6.26
CA SER A 94 7.39 12.00 4.99
C SER A 94 6.97 11.01 3.90
N PHE A 95 7.51 9.81 3.87
CA PHE A 95 7.11 8.74 2.94
C PHE A 95 5.71 8.21 3.27
N ALA A 96 5.39 7.97 4.54
CA ALA A 96 4.05 7.59 4.97
C ALA A 96 3.03 8.67 4.58
N ARG A 97 3.40 9.94 4.72
CA ARG A 97 2.59 11.07 4.29
C ARG A 97 2.40 11.11 2.78
N LYS A 98 3.46 10.99 1.97
CA LYS A 98 3.38 10.93 0.50
C LYS A 98 2.49 9.78 0.03
N ARG A 99 2.67 8.59 0.61
CA ARG A 99 1.84 7.40 0.30
C ARG A 99 0.37 7.63 0.67
N HIS A 100 0.11 8.30 1.78
CA HIS A 100 -1.25 8.66 2.18
C HIS A 100 -1.88 9.68 1.21
N GLU A 101 -1.13 10.71 0.82
CA GLU A 101 -1.58 11.72 -0.16
C GLU A 101 -1.90 11.07 -1.51
N GLU A 102 -1.07 10.14 -1.98
CA GLU A 102 -1.32 9.40 -3.21
C GLU A 102 -2.57 8.52 -3.12
N PHE A 103 -2.77 7.84 -1.98
CA PHE A 103 -3.97 7.05 -1.73
C PHE A 103 -5.23 7.90 -1.76
N GLU A 104 -5.25 9.06 -1.09
CA GLU A 104 -6.39 9.98 -1.10
C GLU A 104 -6.66 10.48 -2.53
N ARG A 105 -5.63 10.77 -3.34
CA ARG A 105 -5.78 11.14 -4.76
C ARG A 105 -6.45 10.03 -5.58
N LYS A 106 -5.94 8.79 -5.47
CA LYS A 106 -6.50 7.62 -6.16
C LYS A 106 -7.94 7.36 -5.72
N ARG A 107 -8.21 7.46 -4.41
CA ARG A 107 -9.55 7.32 -3.85
C ARG A 107 -10.51 8.37 -4.41
N ALA A 108 -10.09 9.63 -4.49
CA ALA A 108 -10.88 10.71 -5.07
C ALA A 108 -11.19 10.47 -6.55
N GLN A 109 -10.22 9.99 -7.33
CA GLN A 109 -10.45 9.62 -8.74
C GLN A 109 -11.44 8.45 -8.87
N HIS A 110 -11.33 7.44 -8.00
CA HIS A 110 -12.18 6.26 -8.03
C HIS A 110 -13.65 6.55 -7.65
N TYR A 111 -13.88 7.33 -6.59
CA TYR A 111 -15.23 7.67 -6.12
C TYR A 111 -15.79 8.99 -6.70
N GLY A 112 -14.98 9.73 -7.48
CA GLY A 112 -15.36 10.99 -8.14
C GLY A 112 -16.32 10.84 -9.32
N HIS A 113 -16.70 9.62 -9.70
CA HIS A 113 -17.76 9.36 -10.69
C HIS A 113 -19.18 9.67 -10.17
N THR A 114 -19.33 10.18 -8.95
CA THR A 114 -20.63 10.59 -8.38
C THR A 114 -21.07 12.01 -8.76
N ALA A 115 -20.37 12.70 -9.68
CA ALA A 115 -20.84 13.97 -10.23
C ALA A 115 -22.13 13.83 -11.07
N ASP A 116 -22.46 12.63 -11.53
CA ASP A 116 -23.79 12.29 -12.04
C ASP A 116 -24.75 12.00 -10.87
N ILE A 117 -24.93 12.99 -10.00
CA ILE A 117 -26.06 13.03 -9.06
C ILE A 117 -27.31 13.09 -9.93
N VAL A 118 -28.01 11.97 -10.06
CA VAL A 118 -29.35 11.92 -10.64
C VAL A 118 -30.25 12.84 -9.80
N PHE A 119 -30.42 14.07 -10.28
CA PHE A 119 -31.35 15.04 -9.74
C PHE A 119 -32.75 14.48 -9.99
N HIS A 120 -33.34 13.86 -8.98
CA HIS A 120 -34.75 13.47 -9.06
C HIS A 120 -35.57 14.74 -8.87
N PRO A 121 -36.33 15.19 -9.88
CA PRO A 121 -37.21 16.34 -9.71
C PRO A 121 -38.22 16.02 -8.61
N LYS A 122 -38.42 16.97 -7.70
CA LYS A 122 -39.50 16.91 -6.73
C LYS A 122 -40.78 17.28 -7.46
N GLU A 123 -41.69 16.33 -7.59
CA GLU A 123 -43.11 16.61 -7.86
C GLU A 123 -43.79 17.19 -6.63
#